data_AF-A0A534WIP3-F1
#
_entry.id   AF-A0A534WIP3-F1
#
_cell.length_a   1.000
_cell.length_b   1.000
_cell.length_c   1.000
_cell.angle_alpha   90.00
_cell.angle_beta   90.00
_cell.angle_gamma   90.00
#
_symmetry.space_group_name_H-M   'P 1'
#
loop_
_entity.id
_entity.type
_entity.pdbx_description
1 polymer ?
#
loop_
_entity_poly.entity_id
_entity_poly.type
_entity_poly.pdbx_seq_one_letter_code
_entity_poly.pdbx_strand_id
1 'polypeptide(L)' 'IKEDLIAERIAIESYMEMIRYFGDNDPTSRRLMEDVLEQEEEHADDMATLLETLDPREEMSRGGAGMKH' A
#
# COMPACT_ATOMS: atom_id res chain seq x y z
N ILE A 1 -9.69 -7.84 2.46
CA ILE A 1 -9.19 -6.83 1.51
C ILE A 1 -8.96 -5.47 2.16
N LYS A 2 -9.98 -4.76 2.65
CA LYS A 2 -9.74 -3.46 3.34
C LYS A 2 -8.92 -3.61 4.62
N GLU A 3 -9.17 -4.66 5.39
CA GLU A 3 -8.39 -5.00 6.58
C GLU A 3 -6.96 -5.43 6.20
N ASP A 4 -6.79 -6.18 5.10
CA ASP A 4 -5.47 -6.54 4.57
C ASP A 4 -4.66 -5.29 4.18
N LEU A 5 -5.26 -4.33 3.46
CA LEU A 5 -4.62 -3.04 3.17
C LEU A 5 -4.23 -2.26 4.44
N ILE A 6 -5.03 -2.36 5.52
CA ILE A 6 -4.69 -1.76 6.80
C ILE A 6 -3.49 -2.48 7.42
N ALA A 7 -3.44 -3.82 7.32
CA ALA A 7 -2.31 -4.61 7.79
C ALA A 7 -1.02 -4.24 7.05
N GLU A 8 -1.05 -4.11 5.72
CA GLU A 8 0.15 -3.73 4.94
C GLU A 8 0.66 -2.34 5.33
N ARG A 9 -0.24 -1.37 5.57
CA ARG A 9 0.17 -0.04 6.03
C ARG A 9 0.81 -0.06 7.41
N ILE A 10 0.31 -0.89 8.33
CA ILE A 10 0.93 -1.08 9.64
C ILE A 10 2.30 -1.75 9.50
N ALA A 11 2.44 -2.72 8.60
CA ALA A 11 3.72 -3.37 8.31
C ALA A 11 4.74 -2.37 7.76
N ILE A 12 4.35 -1.56 6.77
CA ILE A 12 5.17 -0.46 6.21
C ILE A 12 5.67 0.47 7.32
N GLU A 13 4.78 0.94 8.20
CA GLU A 13 5.15 1.80 9.33
C GLU A 13 6.17 1.12 10.25
N SER A 14 5.95 -0.16 10.57
CA SER A 14 6.81 -0.95 11.44
C SER A 14 8.21 -1.17 10.84
N TYR A 15 8.30 -1.52 9.55
CA TYR A 15 9.58 -1.75 8.89
C TYR A 15 10.35 -0.44 8.68
N MET A 16 9.68 0.68 8.41
CA MET A 16 10.33 2.00 8.41
C MET A 16 10.96 2.34 9.77
N GLU A 17 10.30 2.00 10.88
CA GLU A 17 10.87 2.17 12.22
C GLU A 17 12.10 1.28 12.43
N MET A 18 12.04 0.02 11.99
CA MET A 18 13.18 -0.92 12.08
C MET A 18 14.38 -0.46 11.23
N ILE A 19 14.14 0.04 10.02
CA ILE A 19 15.18 0.61 9.14
C ILE A 19 15.89 1.77 9.84
N ARG A 20 15.12 2.68 10.46
CA ARG A 20 15.68 3.81 11.23
C ARG A 20 16.44 3.33 12.46
N TYR A 21 15.94 2.30 13.14
CA TYR A 21 16.59 1.71 14.30
C TYR A 21 17.96 1.09 13.97
N PHE A 22 18.04 0.30 12.88
CA PHE A 22 19.30 -0.30 12.45
C PHE A 22 20.29 0.74 11.90
N GLY A 23 19.80 1.65 11.04
CA GLY A 23 20.59 2.75 10.50
C GLY A 23 21.94 2.32 9.92
N ASP A 24 22.99 3.06 10.28
CA ASP A 24 24.37 2.76 9.87
C ASP A 24 25.08 1.76 10.80
N ASN A 25 24.48 1.45 11.96
CA ASN A 25 25.08 0.55 12.95
C ASN A 25 24.94 -0.92 12.55
N ASP A 26 23.88 -1.25 11.81
CA ASP A 26 23.68 -2.59 11.24
C ASP A 26 23.14 -2.49 9.80
N PRO A 27 24.03 -2.24 8.82
CA PRO A 27 23.62 -2.11 7.43
C PRO A 27 23.14 -3.43 6.82
N THR A 28 23.50 -4.58 7.40
CA THR A 28 23.03 -5.88 6.90
C THR A 28 21.56 -6.08 7.26
N SER A 29 21.20 -5.90 8.53
CA SER A 29 19.79 -5.99 8.96
C SER A 29 18.94 -4.88 8.36
N ARG A 30 19.47 -3.65 8.23
CA ARG A 30 18.77 -2.56 7.54
C ARG A 30 18.37 -2.93 6.11
N ARG A 31 19.31 -3.45 5.31
CA ARG A 31 19.02 -3.85 3.91
C ARG A 31 17.96 -4.94 3.84
N LEU A 32 18.00 -5.92 4.73
CA LEU A 32 16.95 -6.94 4.78
C LEU A 32 15.57 -6.34 5.08
N MET A 33 15.49 -5.34 5.97
CA MET A 33 14.22 -4.65 6.22
C MET A 33 13.78 -3.77 5.05
N GLU A 34 14.71 -3.19 4.30
CA GLU A 34 14.42 -2.45 3.06
C GLU A 34 13.81 -3.37 1.99
N ASP A 35 14.36 -4.58 1.81
CA ASP A 35 13.82 -5.58 0.87
C ASP A 35 12.40 -6.05 1.26
N VAL A 36 12.10 -6.13 2.56
CA VAL A 36 10.76 -6.46 3.05
C VAL A 36 9.81 -5.27 2.88
N LEU A 37 10.26 -4.05 3.20
CA LEU A 37 9.48 -2.83 3.00
C LEU A 37 9.03 -2.68 1.55
N GLU A 38 9.93 -2.93 0.59
CA GLU A 38 9.60 -2.88 -0.84
C GLU A 38 8.43 -3.83 -1.19
N GLN A 39 8.43 -5.04 -0.65
CA GLN A 39 7.35 -6.00 -0.87
C GLN A 39 6.02 -5.53 -0.27
N GLU A 40 6.03 -4.98 0.94
CA GLU A 40 4.78 -4.49 1.57
C GLU A 40 4.23 -3.25 0.86
N GLU A 41 5.09 -2.40 0.29
CA GLU A 41 4.66 -1.28 -0.56
C GLU A 41 3.97 -1.78 -1.84
N GLU A 42 4.52 -2.81 -2.50
CA GLU A 42 3.88 -3.46 -3.65
C GLU A 42 2.54 -4.11 -3.27
N HIS A 43 2.50 -4.86 -2.16
CA HIS A 43 1.26 -5.48 -1.66
C HIS A 43 0.19 -4.43 -1.34
N ALA A 44 0.56 -3.30 -0.72
CA ALA A 44 -0.37 -2.23 -0.42
C ALA A 44 -0.94 -1.57 -1.68
N ASP A 45 -0.13 -1.39 -2.73
CA ASP A 45 -0.56 -0.84 -4.02
C ASP A 45 -1.52 -1.80 -4.75
N ASP A 46 -1.20 -3.10 -4.76
CA ASP A 46 -2.06 -4.15 -5.31
C ASP A 46 -3.41 -4.22 -4.59
N MET A 47 -3.41 -4.17 -3.26
CA MET A 47 -4.65 -4.16 -2.47
C MET A 47 -5.46 -2.88 -2.66
N ALA A 48 -4.81 -1.73 -2.82
CA ALA A 48 -5.49 -0.48 -3.14
C ALA A 48 -6.18 -0.55 -4.51
N THR A 49 -5.45 -1.00 -5.53
CA THR A 49 -5.98 -1.22 -6.88
C THR A 49 -7.16 -2.20 -6.87
N LEU A 50 -7.03 -3.32 -6.15
CA LEU A 50 -8.11 -4.30 -6.04
C LEU A 50 -9.36 -3.70 -5.38
N LEU A 51 -9.21 -2.91 -4.32
CA LEU A 51 -10.34 -2.23 -3.68
C LEU A 51 -11.04 -1.24 -4.60
N GLU A 52 -10.28 -0.49 -5.42
CA GLU A 52 -10.84 0.42 -6.41
C GLU A 52 -11.67 -0.34 -7.46
N THR A 53 -11.18 -1.48 -7.94
CA THR A 53 -11.92 -2.30 -8.92
C THR A 53 -13.16 -2.98 -8.33
N LEU A 54 -13.15 -3.28 -7.03
CA LEU A 54 -14.23 -3.99 -6.34
C LEU A 54 -15.32 -3.08 -5.77
N ASP A 55 -15.18 -1.74 -5.83
CA ASP A 55 -16.28 -0.82 -5.53
C ASP A 55 -16.87 -0.24 -6.84
N PRO A 56 -17.90 -0.89 -7.44
CA PRO A 56 -18.46 -0.47 -8.73
C PRO A 56 -19.20 0.87 -8.66
N ARG A 57 -19.34 1.46 -7.46
CA ARG A 57 -20.07 2.71 -7.24
C ARG A 57 -19.25 3.95 -7.61
N GLU A 58 -17.93 3.83 -7.75
CA GLU A 58 -17.06 4.91 -8.22
C GLU A 58 -17.09 5.06 -9.77
N GLU A 59 -17.13 3.96 -10.53
CA GLU A 59 -17.25 4.01 -11.99
C GLU A 59 -18.54 4.71 -12.46
N MET A 60 -19.66 4.48 -11.77
CA MET A 60 -20.95 5.13 -12.10
C MET A 60 -20.95 6.63 -11.79
N SER A 61 -20.09 7.13 -10.90
CA SER A 61 -19.99 8.56 -10.56
C SER A 61 -19.25 9.36 -11.65
N ARG A 62 -18.29 8.74 -12.36
CA ARG A 62 -17.56 9.37 -13.47
C ARG A 62 -18.30 9.34 -14.81
N GLY A 63 -19.34 8.51 -14.97
CA GLY A 63 -20.14 8.39 -16.20
C GLY A 63 -21.36 9.33 -16.32
N GLY A 64 -21.65 10.16 -15.31
CA GLY A 64 -22.92 10.89 -15.20
C GLY A 64 -23.05 12.23 -15.95
N ALA A 65 -22.07 12.66 -16.74
CA ALA A 65 -22.07 14.00 -17.35
C ALA A 65 -22.09 13.99 -18.89
N GLY A 66 -23.29 13.91 -19.47
CA GLY A 66 -23.56 14.18 -20.89
C GLY A 66 -24.07 12.93 -21.62
N MET A 67 -25.33 12.86 -22.05
CA MET A 67 -25.95 13.78 -23.01
C MET A 67 -27.42 14.00 -22.71
N LYS A 68 -27.81 15.26 -22.84
CA LYS A 68 -29.16 15.81 -22.76
C LYS A 68 -29.55 16.22 -24.19
N HIS A 69 -30.81 15.96 -24.52
CA HIS A 69 -31.56 16.24 -25.75
C HIS A 69 -31.49 15.20 -26.87
#